data_AF-A0A3N5PII1-F1
#
_entry.id   AF-A0A3N5PII1-F1
#
_cell.length_a   1.000
_cell.length_b   1.000
_cell.length_c   1.000
_cell.angle_alpha   90.00
_cell.angle_beta   90.00
_cell.angle_gamma   90.00
#
_symmetry.space_group_name_H-M   'P 1'
#
loop_
_entity.id
_entity.type
_entity.pdbx_description
1 polymer ?
#
loop_
_entity_poly.entity_id
_entity_poly.type
_entity_poly.pdbx_seq_one_letter_code
_entity_poly.pdbx_strand_id
1 'polypeptide(L)'
;MAKIIAGIGTSHTPALGAAVDNGKTAEPYWTPLFKGYEPSKKWMAETAPDVAIVVYNDHVNAFDFKIIPTFGLGCAAEFPIADEGWGARPVPIVKGYPELAAHMVQSLVLDEFDMTIVNEMQVDHGLTVPLSLLYGQPKEWPVRVIPLAGNEGKGAAVRHGMLAAVGAYRMFADADGATPITELKRL
;
A
#
# COMPACT_ATOMS: atom_id res chain seq x y z
N MET A 1 -22.40 -16.96 -0.35
CA MET A 1 -22.43 -15.66 -1.05
C MET A 1 -21.30 -14.83 -0.45
N ALA A 2 -20.35 -14.34 -1.26
CA ALA A 2 -19.28 -13.46 -0.78
C ALA A 2 -19.79 -12.03 -0.63
N LYS A 3 -19.26 -11.25 0.32
CA LYS A 3 -19.73 -9.88 0.61
C LYS A 3 -18.56 -8.92 0.81
N ILE A 4 -18.62 -7.76 0.15
CA ILE A 4 -17.78 -6.61 0.48
C ILE A 4 -18.40 -5.92 1.69
N ILE A 5 -17.63 -5.78 2.76
CA ILE A 5 -18.11 -5.25 4.04
C ILE A 5 -17.71 -3.80 4.31
N ALA A 6 -16.60 -3.32 3.73
CA ALA A 6 -16.11 -1.96 3.83
C ALA A 6 -15.03 -1.64 2.79
N GLY A 7 -14.69 -0.36 2.67
CA GLY A 7 -13.44 0.13 2.06
C GLY A 7 -12.72 1.06 3.03
N ILE A 8 -11.39 1.02 3.05
CA ILE A 8 -10.55 1.81 3.97
C ILE A 8 -9.51 2.58 3.15
N GLY A 9 -9.48 3.90 3.32
CA GLY A 9 -8.40 4.76 2.84
C GLY A 9 -7.47 5.14 4.00
N THR A 10 -6.16 4.95 3.82
CA THR A 10 -5.17 5.24 4.86
C THR A 10 -3.82 5.59 4.25
N SER A 11 -3.01 6.34 4.97
CA SER A 11 -1.62 6.63 4.59
C SER A 11 -0.76 5.38 4.75
N HIS A 12 0.28 5.26 3.93
CA HIS A 12 1.28 4.20 4.04
C HIS A 12 2.71 4.72 4.26
N THR A 13 2.89 6.00 4.61
CA THR A 13 4.25 6.58 4.66
C THR A 13 5.21 5.77 5.54
N PRO A 14 6.46 5.55 5.11
CA PRO A 14 7.40 4.67 5.82
C PRO A 14 7.73 5.19 7.23
N ALA A 15 7.62 6.50 7.46
CA ALA A 15 7.79 7.11 8.78
C ALA A 15 6.80 6.57 9.83
N LEU A 16 5.58 6.20 9.41
CA LEU A 16 4.60 5.59 10.31
C LEU A 16 5.02 4.17 10.71
N GLY A 17 5.51 3.38 9.75
CA GLY A 17 6.11 2.08 10.02
C GLY A 17 7.27 2.19 10.99
N ALA A 18 8.19 3.12 10.75
CA ALA A 18 9.31 3.39 11.64
C ALA A 18 8.88 3.81 13.05
N ALA A 19 7.83 4.63 13.18
CA ALA A 19 7.30 5.03 14.48
C ALA A 19 6.72 3.85 15.26
N VAL A 20 6.02 2.93 14.59
CA VAL A 20 5.50 1.69 15.17
C VAL A 20 6.65 0.77 15.60
N ASP A 21 7.55 0.48 14.67
CA ASP A 21 8.61 -0.53 14.86
C ASP A 21 9.61 -0.11 15.95
N ASN A 22 9.80 1.19 16.17
CA ASN A 22 10.68 1.75 17.21
C ASN A 22 9.95 2.14 18.51
N GLY A 23 8.67 1.78 18.67
CA GLY A 23 7.92 2.06 19.90
C GLY A 23 7.67 3.55 20.18
N LYS A 24 7.67 4.39 19.14
CA LYS A 24 7.55 5.86 19.25
C LYS A 24 6.11 6.37 19.17
N THR A 25 5.12 5.47 19.09
CA THR A 25 3.71 5.83 18.87
C THR A 25 3.11 6.69 19.99
N ALA A 26 3.69 6.66 21.19
CA ALA A 26 3.27 7.45 22.35
C ALA A 26 3.98 8.82 22.47
N GLU A 27 4.89 9.16 21.56
CA GLU A 27 5.52 10.48 21.56
C GLU A 27 4.48 11.57 21.21
N PRO A 28 4.62 12.82 21.71
CA PRO A 28 3.64 13.88 21.49
C PRO A 28 3.34 14.18 20.01
N TYR A 29 4.34 14.05 19.14
CA TYR A 29 4.19 14.24 17.70
C TYR A 29 3.26 13.18 17.08
N TRP A 30 3.42 11.92 17.49
CA TRP A 30 2.71 10.77 16.91
C TRP A 30 1.36 10.49 17.56
N THR A 31 1.20 10.84 18.82
CA THR A 31 0.02 10.51 19.64
C THR A 31 -1.32 10.90 18.99
N PRO A 32 -1.51 12.11 18.43
CA PRO A 32 -2.79 12.48 17.80
C PRO A 32 -3.15 11.56 16.64
N LEU A 33 -2.15 11.17 15.84
CA LEU A 33 -2.34 10.29 14.68
C LEU A 33 -2.73 8.88 15.13
N PHE A 34 -1.98 8.26 16.06
CA PHE A 34 -2.26 6.89 16.48
C PHE A 34 -3.56 6.76 17.28
N LYS A 35 -3.94 7.77 18.06
CA LYS A 35 -5.28 7.84 18.67
C LYS A 35 -6.38 7.87 17.62
N GLY A 36 -6.16 8.55 16.49
CA GLY A 36 -7.10 8.55 15.36
C GLY A 36 -7.33 7.17 14.74
N TYR A 37 -6.38 6.23 14.87
CA TYR A 37 -6.52 4.85 14.39
C TYR A 37 -7.19 3.90 15.39
N GLU A 38 -7.38 4.28 16.65
CA GLU A 38 -7.99 3.41 17.68
C GLU A 38 -9.40 2.92 17.29
N PRO A 39 -10.31 3.78 16.78
CA PRO A 39 -11.64 3.32 16.32
C PRO A 39 -11.53 2.32 15.18
N SER A 40 -10.62 2.54 14.22
CA SER A 40 -10.38 1.62 13.11
C SER A 40 -9.87 0.29 13.60
N LYS A 41 -8.87 0.26 14.50
CA LYS A 41 -8.35 -0.98 15.11
C LYS A 41 -9.44 -1.78 15.81
N LYS A 42 -10.30 -1.08 16.57
CA LYS A 42 -11.45 -1.71 17.24
C LYS A 42 -12.42 -2.31 16.21
N TRP A 43 -12.77 -1.55 15.18
CA TRP A 43 -13.66 -2.02 14.12
C TRP A 43 -13.08 -3.23 13.36
N MET A 44 -11.77 -3.23 13.07
CA MET A 44 -11.09 -4.37 12.45
C MET A 44 -11.16 -5.62 13.32
N ALA A 45 -10.95 -5.48 14.64
CA ALA A 45 -11.04 -6.59 15.59
C ALA A 45 -12.46 -7.15 15.74
N GLU A 46 -13.48 -6.29 15.70
CA GLU A 46 -14.88 -6.69 15.79
C GLU A 46 -15.40 -7.32 14.48
N THR A 47 -14.99 -6.76 13.34
CA THR A 47 -15.49 -7.17 12.02
C THR A 47 -14.75 -8.39 11.48
N ALA A 48 -13.46 -8.54 11.82
CA ALA A 48 -12.61 -9.68 11.48
C ALA A 48 -12.72 -10.13 10.00
N PRO A 49 -12.29 -9.30 9.03
CA PRO A 49 -12.35 -9.65 7.61
C PRO A 49 -11.53 -10.92 7.30
N ASP A 50 -12.09 -11.83 6.50
CA ASP A 50 -11.36 -13.02 6.02
C ASP A 50 -10.23 -12.69 5.04
N VAL A 51 -10.40 -11.60 4.28
CA VAL A 51 -9.48 -11.15 3.23
C VAL A 51 -9.51 -9.63 3.07
N ALA A 52 -8.35 -9.05 2.77
CA ALA A 52 -8.18 -7.67 2.34
C ALA A 52 -7.52 -7.63 0.96
N ILE A 53 -8.17 -6.97 -0.01
CA ILE A 53 -7.53 -6.57 -1.26
C ILE A 53 -6.83 -5.25 -1.00
N VAL A 54 -5.49 -5.24 -0.99
CA VAL A 54 -4.70 -4.04 -0.67
C VAL A 54 -4.20 -3.44 -1.96
N VAL A 55 -4.81 -2.33 -2.36
CA VAL A 55 -4.39 -1.53 -3.51
C VAL A 55 -3.32 -0.54 -3.06
N TYR A 56 -2.14 -0.64 -3.64
CA TYR A 56 -1.00 0.22 -3.30
C TYR A 56 -0.07 0.35 -4.52
N ASN A 57 0.90 1.25 -4.48
CA ASN A 57 2.00 1.29 -5.44
C ASN A 57 3.24 0.65 -4.82
N ASP A 58 3.96 -0.15 -5.59
CA ASP A 58 5.31 -0.58 -5.23
C ASP A 58 6.27 0.62 -5.31
N HIS A 59 7.21 0.71 -4.37
CA HIS A 59 8.19 1.79 -4.29
C HIS A 59 9.55 1.37 -4.87
N VAL A 60 9.53 0.68 -6.01
CA VAL A 60 10.72 0.15 -6.70
C VAL A 60 11.40 -0.95 -5.87
N ASN A 61 10.59 -1.83 -5.27
CA ASN A 61 11.04 -3.00 -4.52
C ASN A 61 10.80 -4.28 -5.32
N ALA A 62 9.52 -4.64 -5.51
CA ALA A 62 9.16 -5.80 -6.32
C ALA A 62 9.33 -5.53 -7.82
N PHE A 63 9.14 -4.27 -8.23
CA PHE A 63 9.19 -3.85 -9.63
C PHE A 63 10.28 -2.81 -9.83
N ASP A 64 11.44 -3.25 -10.33
CA ASP A 64 12.49 -2.34 -10.77
C ASP A 64 12.20 -1.79 -12.18
N PHE A 65 13.14 -1.04 -12.74
CA PHE A 65 12.99 -0.44 -14.07
C PHE A 65 12.96 -1.45 -15.22
N LYS A 66 13.15 -2.76 -14.97
CA LYS A 66 13.05 -3.80 -16.01
C LYS A 66 11.62 -4.20 -16.29
N ILE A 67 10.74 -4.13 -15.28
CA ILE A 67 9.34 -4.57 -15.39
C ILE A 67 8.45 -3.58 -14.63
N ILE A 68 7.61 -2.84 -15.36
CA ILE A 68 6.73 -1.80 -14.80
C ILE A 68 5.29 -2.14 -15.21
N PRO A 69 4.59 -3.00 -14.45
CA PRO A 69 3.22 -3.38 -14.80
C PRO A 69 2.24 -2.26 -14.44
N THR A 70 1.24 -1.99 -15.28
CA THR A 70 0.15 -1.05 -14.91
C THR A 70 -0.66 -1.60 -13.73
N PHE A 71 -1.08 -2.87 -13.83
CA PHE A 71 -1.75 -3.60 -12.76
C PHE A 71 -1.03 -4.91 -12.48
N GLY A 72 -0.42 -5.05 -11.30
CA GLY A 72 0.19 -6.29 -10.81
C GLY A 72 -0.66 -6.89 -9.69
N LEU A 73 -1.22 -8.10 -9.90
CA LEU A 73 -1.98 -8.82 -8.86
C LEU A 73 -1.12 -9.93 -8.24
N GLY A 74 -0.85 -9.82 -6.95
CA GLY A 74 -0.17 -10.85 -6.16
C GLY A 74 -1.05 -12.10 -6.02
N CYS A 75 -0.56 -13.22 -6.53
CA CYS A 75 -1.25 -14.52 -6.54
C CYS A 75 -0.55 -15.59 -5.68
N ALA A 76 0.55 -15.24 -5.03
CA ALA A 76 1.31 -16.13 -4.18
C ALA A 76 0.56 -16.50 -2.88
N ALA A 77 0.91 -17.63 -2.27
CA ALA A 77 0.41 -18.02 -0.95
C ALA A 77 1.04 -17.20 0.19
N GLU A 78 2.24 -16.66 -0.03
CA GLU A 78 2.99 -15.88 0.95
C GLU A 78 3.77 -14.76 0.26
N PHE A 79 3.90 -13.63 0.95
CA PHE A 79 4.67 -12.48 0.49
C PHE A 79 5.67 -12.07 1.57
N PRO A 80 6.97 -12.33 1.37
CA PRO A 80 8.02 -11.87 2.27
C PRO A 80 8.09 -10.35 2.31
N ILE A 81 8.64 -9.80 3.38
CA ILE A 81 8.77 -8.36 3.58
C ILE A 81 10.02 -7.87 2.84
N ALA A 82 9.88 -6.81 2.05
CA ALA A 82 10.99 -6.23 1.31
C ALA A 82 12.01 -5.57 2.25
N ASP A 83 13.28 -5.63 1.88
CA ASP A 83 14.33 -4.80 2.47
C ASP A 83 14.46 -3.52 1.67
N GLU A 84 14.07 -2.40 2.28
CA GLU A 84 14.02 -1.08 1.65
C GLU A 84 15.27 -0.25 1.93
N GLY A 85 16.37 -0.91 2.31
CA GLY A 85 17.66 -0.30 2.65
C GLY A 85 17.97 -0.25 4.15
N TRP A 86 17.06 -0.72 5.00
CA TRP A 86 17.19 -0.73 6.47
C TRP A 86 17.08 -2.12 7.09
N GLY A 87 17.07 -3.17 6.27
CA GLY A 87 16.59 -4.49 6.64
C GLY A 87 15.07 -4.59 6.48
N ALA A 88 14.58 -5.81 6.27
CA ALA A 88 13.14 -6.07 6.25
C ALA A 88 12.50 -5.67 7.59
N ARG A 89 11.35 -4.99 7.52
CA ARG A 89 10.60 -4.59 8.73
C ARG A 89 10.29 -5.82 9.60
N PRO A 90 10.34 -5.70 10.94
CA PRO A 90 10.10 -6.81 11.86
C PRO A 90 8.60 -7.11 12.03
N VAL A 91 7.90 -7.36 10.92
CA VAL A 91 6.48 -7.69 10.87
C VAL A 91 6.25 -9.09 10.29
N PRO A 92 5.11 -9.75 10.59
CA PRO A 92 4.86 -11.10 10.09
C PRO A 92 4.82 -11.15 8.56
N ILE A 93 5.20 -12.30 7.99
CA ILE A 93 5.00 -12.60 6.56
C ILE A 93 3.51 -12.45 6.23
N VAL A 94 3.23 -11.81 5.11
CA VAL A 94 1.87 -11.60 4.64
C VAL A 94 1.38 -12.88 3.97
N LYS A 95 0.22 -13.41 4.42
CA LYS A 95 -0.40 -14.61 3.86
C LYS A 95 -1.37 -14.22 2.74
N GLY A 96 -1.20 -14.84 1.58
CA GLY A 96 -2.00 -14.62 0.39
C GLY A 96 -3.32 -15.38 0.38
N TYR A 97 -4.04 -15.27 -0.74
CA TYR A 97 -5.24 -16.06 -1.02
C TYR A 97 -5.28 -16.50 -2.49
N PRO A 98 -4.49 -17.52 -2.88
CA PRO A 98 -4.30 -17.91 -4.28
C PRO A 98 -5.59 -18.23 -5.04
N GLU A 99 -6.55 -18.91 -4.41
CA GLU A 99 -7.80 -19.29 -5.06
C GLU A 99 -8.66 -18.07 -5.41
N LEU A 100 -8.74 -17.09 -4.50
CA LEU A 100 -9.45 -15.84 -4.76
C LEU A 100 -8.68 -14.96 -5.76
N ALA A 101 -7.35 -14.90 -5.66
CA ALA A 101 -6.53 -14.15 -6.62
C ALA A 101 -6.69 -14.71 -8.05
N ALA A 102 -6.67 -16.04 -8.23
CA ALA A 102 -6.92 -16.67 -9.52
C ALA A 102 -8.31 -16.36 -10.07
N HIS A 103 -9.34 -16.37 -9.21
CA HIS A 103 -10.70 -15.97 -9.61
C HIS A 103 -10.76 -14.49 -10.03
N MET A 104 -10.07 -13.60 -9.32
CA MET A 104 -9.98 -12.17 -9.66
C MET A 104 -9.26 -11.97 -11.01
N VAL A 105 -8.11 -12.62 -11.23
CA VAL A 105 -7.39 -12.55 -12.51
C VAL A 105 -8.29 -12.96 -13.67
N GLN A 106 -8.94 -14.13 -13.57
CA GLN A 106 -9.81 -14.62 -14.64
C GLN A 106 -10.96 -13.64 -14.91
N SER A 107 -11.58 -13.12 -13.85
CA SER A 107 -12.71 -12.19 -13.98
C SER A 107 -12.28 -10.85 -14.59
N LEU A 108 -11.15 -10.29 -14.16
CA LEU A 108 -10.61 -9.02 -14.67
C LEU A 108 -10.15 -9.13 -16.12
N VAL A 109 -9.50 -10.23 -16.49
CA VAL A 109 -9.09 -10.48 -17.89
C VAL A 109 -10.31 -10.65 -18.80
N LEU A 110 -11.36 -11.34 -18.34
CA LEU A 110 -12.62 -11.46 -19.08
C LEU A 110 -13.39 -10.13 -19.17
N ASP A 111 -13.14 -9.21 -18.26
CA ASP A 111 -13.64 -7.82 -18.26
C ASP A 111 -12.66 -6.85 -18.96
N GLU A 112 -11.80 -7.39 -19.83
CA GLU A 112 -10.90 -6.64 -20.72
C GLU A 112 -9.81 -5.81 -20.01
N PHE A 113 -9.43 -6.17 -18.76
CA PHE A 113 -8.26 -5.61 -18.10
C PHE A 113 -6.97 -6.38 -18.41
N ASP A 114 -5.93 -5.67 -18.83
CA ASP A 114 -4.58 -6.21 -19.04
C ASP A 114 -3.84 -6.40 -17.70
N MET A 115 -4.08 -7.54 -17.06
CA MET A 115 -3.51 -7.87 -15.75
C MET A 115 -2.13 -8.53 -15.84
N THR A 116 -1.18 -8.09 -15.01
CA THR A 116 0.05 -8.84 -14.72
C THR A 116 -0.18 -9.76 -13.53
N ILE A 117 0.01 -11.07 -13.73
CA ILE A 117 -0.05 -12.07 -12.65
C ILE A 117 1.32 -12.12 -11.96
N VAL A 118 1.35 -11.93 -10.64
CA VAL A 118 2.59 -11.88 -9.86
C VAL A 118 2.59 -13.03 -8.84
N ASN A 119 3.27 -14.13 -9.18
CA ASN A 119 3.33 -15.33 -8.34
C ASN A 119 4.49 -15.31 -7.33
N GLU A 120 5.43 -14.39 -7.48
CA GLU A 120 6.57 -14.21 -6.57
C GLU A 120 6.88 -12.72 -6.48
N MET A 121 6.77 -12.16 -5.28
CA MET A 121 7.17 -10.79 -4.98
C MET A 121 7.35 -10.61 -3.46
N GLN A 122 8.16 -9.64 -3.10
CA GLN A 122 8.17 -9.09 -1.74
C GLN A 122 7.18 -7.93 -1.65
N VAL A 123 6.72 -7.60 -0.45
CA VAL A 123 5.82 -6.47 -0.19
C VAL A 123 6.51 -5.42 0.67
N ASP A 124 6.36 -4.15 0.30
CA ASP A 124 7.06 -3.01 0.91
C ASP A 124 6.19 -2.29 1.97
N HIS A 125 6.64 -1.12 2.43
CA HIS A 125 5.91 -0.27 3.36
C HIS A 125 4.51 0.13 2.85
N GLY A 126 4.32 0.25 1.54
CA GLY A 126 3.06 0.62 0.91
C GLY A 126 1.90 -0.32 1.26
N LEU A 127 2.22 -1.59 1.50
CA LEU A 127 1.27 -2.61 1.98
C LEU A 127 1.37 -2.82 3.50
N THR A 128 2.59 -2.93 4.04
CA THR A 128 2.80 -3.39 5.43
C THR A 128 2.55 -2.30 6.48
N VAL A 129 2.65 -1.01 6.12
CA VAL A 129 2.33 0.10 7.05
C VAL A 129 0.83 0.16 7.34
N PRO A 130 -0.08 0.16 6.34
CA PRO A 130 -1.52 0.06 6.58
C PRO A 130 -1.91 -1.11 7.49
N LEU A 131 -1.32 -2.29 7.29
CA LEU A 131 -1.57 -3.45 8.17
C LEU A 131 -1.17 -3.16 9.61
N SER A 132 -0.01 -2.53 9.83
CA SER A 132 0.46 -2.15 11.18
C SER A 132 -0.45 -1.12 11.84
N LEU A 133 -0.98 -0.17 11.05
CA LEU A 133 -1.90 0.87 11.54
C LEU A 133 -3.27 0.31 11.94
N LEU A 134 -3.75 -0.71 11.22
CA LEU A 134 -5.08 -1.31 11.41
C LEU A 134 -5.10 -2.50 12.37
N TYR A 135 -4.02 -3.27 12.44
CA TYR A 135 -3.94 -4.49 13.23
C TYR A 135 -2.88 -4.44 14.34
N GLY A 136 -2.06 -3.39 14.41
CA GLY A 136 -0.97 -3.28 15.38
C GLY A 136 0.22 -4.18 15.02
N GLN A 137 0.83 -4.81 16.02
CA GLN A 137 1.99 -5.70 15.86
C GLN A 137 1.64 -7.13 16.32
N PRO A 138 0.76 -7.85 15.58
CA PRO A 138 0.42 -9.21 15.93
C PRO A 138 1.57 -10.17 15.58
N LYS A 139 1.53 -11.40 16.11
CA LYS A 139 2.48 -12.46 15.73
C LYS A 139 2.23 -12.99 14.31
N GLU A 140 0.98 -12.97 13.89
CA GLU A 140 0.51 -13.34 12.54
C GLU A 140 -0.61 -12.37 12.16
N TRP A 141 -0.70 -12.00 10.89
CA TRP A 141 -1.79 -11.14 10.43
C TRP A 141 -3.13 -11.88 10.54
N PRO A 142 -4.16 -11.27 11.14
CA PRO A 142 -5.48 -11.91 11.30
C PRO A 142 -6.31 -11.88 10.01
N VAL A 143 -5.68 -11.65 8.85
CA VAL A 143 -6.32 -11.44 7.55
C VAL A 143 -5.44 -11.99 6.44
N ARG A 144 -6.04 -12.59 5.41
CA ARG A 144 -5.33 -12.88 4.17
C ARG A 144 -5.30 -11.66 3.28
N VAL A 145 -4.26 -11.48 2.48
CA VAL A 145 -4.06 -10.29 1.67
C VAL A 145 -3.93 -10.65 0.20
N ILE A 146 -4.60 -9.90 -0.66
CA ILE A 146 -4.35 -9.91 -2.10
C ILE A 146 -3.68 -8.57 -2.43
N PRO A 147 -2.36 -8.53 -2.68
CA PRO A 147 -1.68 -7.32 -3.12
C PRO A 147 -2.14 -6.96 -4.53
N LEU A 148 -2.57 -5.72 -4.73
CA LEU A 148 -2.76 -5.14 -6.06
C LEU A 148 -1.82 -3.94 -6.18
N ALA A 149 -0.67 -4.17 -6.80
CA ALA A 149 0.30 -3.14 -7.12
C ALA A 149 -0.18 -2.37 -8.36
N GLY A 150 -0.74 -1.18 -8.15
CA GLY A 150 -1.04 -0.23 -9.22
C GLY A 150 0.16 0.67 -9.45
N ASN A 151 0.75 0.62 -10.64
CA ASN A 151 1.94 1.40 -10.95
C ASN A 151 1.58 2.56 -11.89
N GLU A 152 1.21 3.70 -11.31
CA GLU A 152 1.35 4.99 -11.99
C GLU A 152 2.55 5.78 -11.45
N GLY A 153 3.03 5.46 -10.26
CA GLY A 153 4.00 6.29 -9.55
C GLY A 153 3.48 7.70 -9.30
N LYS A 154 4.05 8.41 -8.32
CA LYS A 154 3.74 9.85 -8.13
C LYS A 154 4.04 10.66 -9.39
N GLY A 155 5.11 10.27 -10.09
CA GLY A 155 5.55 10.92 -11.32
C GLY A 155 4.52 10.86 -12.46
N ALA A 156 3.82 9.73 -12.69
CA ALA A 156 2.83 9.71 -13.78
C ALA A 156 1.52 10.39 -13.40
N ALA A 157 1.08 10.34 -12.14
CA ALA A 157 -0.08 11.12 -11.69
C ALA A 157 0.17 12.64 -11.80
N VAL A 158 1.35 13.10 -11.39
CA VAL A 158 1.78 14.51 -11.51
C VAL A 158 1.96 14.89 -12.98
N ARG A 159 2.61 14.05 -13.79
CA ARG A 159 2.82 14.31 -15.22
C ARG A 159 1.50 14.36 -15.98
N HIS A 160 0.62 13.39 -15.81
CA HIS A 160 -0.68 13.37 -16.50
C HIS A 160 -1.58 14.52 -16.03
N GLY A 161 -1.65 14.80 -14.73
CA GLY A 161 -2.43 15.91 -14.19
C GLY A 161 -1.91 17.29 -14.65
N MET A 162 -0.60 17.51 -14.62
CA MET A 162 0.00 18.79 -15.05
C MET A 162 -0.04 19.00 -16.57
N LEU A 163 0.07 17.93 -17.37
CA LEU A 163 -0.06 18.00 -18.82
C LEU A 163 -1.51 18.18 -19.27
N ALA A 164 -2.48 17.67 -18.51
CA ALA A 164 -3.91 17.80 -18.81
C ALA A 164 -4.58 19.06 -18.23
N ALA A 165 -3.98 19.75 -17.27
CA ALA A 165 -4.56 20.94 -16.63
C ALA A 165 -4.66 22.14 -17.57
N VAL A 166 -5.81 22.81 -17.62
CA VAL A 166 -6.03 24.06 -18.38
C VAL A 166 -6.27 25.25 -17.43
N GLY A 167 -5.70 26.43 -17.74
CA GLY A 167 -5.76 27.64 -16.91
C GLY A 167 -4.44 28.42 -16.87
N ALA A 168 -4.46 29.69 -16.41
CA ALA A 168 -3.30 30.59 -16.44
C ALA A 168 -2.26 30.33 -15.32
N TYR A 169 -2.66 29.62 -14.25
CA TYR A 169 -1.78 29.28 -13.12
C TYR A 169 -2.03 27.84 -12.71
N ARG A 170 -0.95 27.07 -12.55
CA ARG A 170 -0.97 25.67 -12.11
C ARG A 170 -0.17 25.56 -10.82
N MET A 171 -0.73 24.92 -9.79
CA MET A 171 -0.07 24.72 -8.48
C MET A 171 0.05 23.22 -8.21
N PHE A 172 1.24 22.78 -7.85
CA PHE A 172 1.52 21.44 -7.34
C PHE A 172 1.76 21.53 -5.83
N ALA A 173 1.15 20.63 -5.06
CA ALA A 173 1.38 20.50 -3.63
C ALA A 173 1.69 19.03 -3.32
N ASP A 174 2.92 18.79 -2.88
CA ASP A 174 3.37 17.48 -2.43
C ASP A 174 2.91 17.22 -1.00
N ALA A 175 1.99 16.28 -0.83
CA ALA A 175 1.32 16.04 0.45
C ALA A 175 2.15 15.19 1.43
N ASP A 176 3.26 14.58 0.99
CA ASP A 176 4.15 13.82 1.87
C ASP A 176 5.58 14.39 1.96
N GLY A 177 5.80 15.57 1.38
CA GLY A 177 7.01 16.36 1.57
C GLY A 177 8.28 15.77 0.95
N ALA A 178 8.14 14.85 0.00
CA ALA A 178 9.25 14.26 -0.74
C ALA A 178 10.03 15.29 -1.59
N THR A 179 9.42 16.42 -1.94
CA THR A 179 10.06 17.53 -2.68
C THR A 179 9.85 18.86 -1.95
N PRO A 180 10.91 19.48 -1.40
CA PRO A 180 10.82 20.85 -0.89
C PRO A 180 10.41 21.81 -2.02
N ILE A 181 9.35 22.59 -1.81
CA ILE A 181 8.83 23.60 -2.76
C ILE A 181 9.92 24.56 -3.29
N THR A 182 11.01 24.74 -2.54
CA THR A 182 12.16 25.57 -2.93
C THR A 182 12.96 25.03 -4.12
N GLU A 183 12.80 23.77 -4.50
CA GLU A 183 13.55 23.15 -5.62
C GLU A 183 12.82 23.19 -6.98
N LEU A 184 11.61 23.78 -7.03
CA LEU A 184 10.78 23.90 -8.25
C LEU A 184 11.46 24.56 -9.46
N LYS A 185 12.56 25.30 -9.27
CA LYS A 185 13.28 25.99 -10.37
C LYS A 185 14.22 25.07 -11.17
N ARG A 186 14.37 23.80 -10.78
CA ARG A 186 15.28 22.83 -11.43
C ARG A 186 14.57 21.75 -12.26
N LEU A 187 13.23 21.81 -12.31
CA LEU A 187 12.37 20.99 -13.16
C LEU A 187 11.89 21.83 -14.36
#